data_AF-A0A4Y8ZVS6-F1
#
_entry.id   AF-A0A4Y8ZVS6-F1
#
_cell.length_a   1.000
_cell.length_b   1.000
_cell.length_c   1.000
_cell.angle_alpha   90.00
_cell.angle_beta   90.00
_cell.angle_gamma   90.00
#
_symmetry.space_group_name_H-M   'P 1'
#
loop_
_entity.id
_entity.type
_entity.pdbx_description
1 polymer ?
#
loop_
_entity_poly.entity_id
_entity_poly.type
_entity_poly.pdbx_seq_one_letter_code
_entity_poly.pdbx_strand_id
1 'polypeptide(L)'
;MNARKLLIVGAALAAALSGASASAAPPNPILYLTSQEYYSAGGKNWVRHRYDVFNKDQYPADMFAAAPSLPPCGLNTNSSRSWVDFFDGRTGKRLYGFCALGSPQNLGQIWFATEEGTIPPSYVYIEITDRQTNTKYKSNLADTSM
;
A
#
# COMPACT_ATOMS: atom_id res chain seq x y z
N MET A 1 -72.85 -25.31 4.59
CA MET A 1 -72.58 -24.21 5.55
C MET A 1 -71.11 -24.28 5.96
N ASN A 2 -70.41 -23.16 5.79
CA ASN A 2 -69.12 -22.73 6.40
C ASN A 2 -67.85 -23.52 6.01
N ALA A 3 -66.99 -23.09 5.08
CA ALA A 3 -66.18 -21.86 4.94
C ALA A 3 -64.93 -21.78 5.83
N ARG A 4 -63.77 -21.53 5.16
CA ARG A 4 -62.48 -20.98 5.64
C ARG A 4 -61.60 -21.96 6.46
N LYS A 5 -60.28 -22.06 6.29
CA LYS A 5 -59.24 -21.06 5.97
C LYS A 5 -57.96 -21.73 5.46
N LEU A 6 -57.30 -21.01 4.56
CA LEU A 6 -55.90 -21.09 4.16
C LEU A 6 -54.93 -21.15 5.35
N LEU A 7 -53.81 -21.89 5.24
CA LEU A 7 -52.48 -21.48 5.75
C LEU A 7 -51.38 -22.47 5.30
N ILE A 8 -50.70 -22.08 4.22
CA ILE A 8 -49.28 -22.39 3.97
C ILE A 8 -48.47 -21.54 4.95
N VAL A 9 -47.41 -22.09 5.57
CA VAL A 9 -46.13 -21.46 6.03
C VAL A 9 -45.45 -22.48 6.97
N GLY A 10 -44.29 -23.07 6.64
CA GLY A 10 -42.94 -22.55 6.95
C GLY A 10 -42.31 -23.48 8.02
N ALA A 11 -41.02 -23.82 8.06
CA ALA A 11 -39.84 -23.14 7.57
C ALA A 11 -38.73 -24.16 7.25
N ALA A 12 -38.08 -24.02 6.10
CA ALA A 12 -36.77 -24.64 5.87
C ALA A 12 -35.71 -23.72 6.52
N LEU A 13 -35.06 -24.21 7.57
CA LEU A 13 -33.96 -23.52 8.23
C LEU A 13 -32.71 -23.68 7.36
N ALA A 14 -32.52 -22.79 6.38
CA ALA A 14 -31.27 -22.72 5.64
C ALA A 14 -30.22 -22.02 6.52
N ALA A 15 -29.35 -22.82 7.16
CA ALA A 15 -28.16 -22.30 7.81
C ALA A 15 -27.19 -21.78 6.74
N ALA A 16 -27.18 -20.47 6.53
CA ALA A 16 -26.14 -19.82 5.75
C ALA A 16 -24.83 -19.86 6.55
N LEU A 17 -23.96 -20.80 6.22
CA LEU A 17 -22.56 -20.76 6.61
C LEU A 17 -21.91 -19.62 5.83
N SER A 18 -21.93 -18.42 6.42
CA SER A 18 -21.08 -17.31 5.99
C SER A 18 -19.63 -17.66 6.33
N GLY A 19 -18.99 -18.48 5.49
CA GLY A 19 -17.56 -18.64 5.51
C GLY A 19 -16.93 -17.28 5.22
N ALA A 20 -16.23 -16.71 6.19
CA ALA A 20 -15.32 -15.61 5.93
C ALA A 20 -14.29 -16.14 4.93
N SER A 21 -14.44 -15.81 3.65
CA SER A 21 -13.42 -16.10 2.65
C SER A 21 -12.13 -15.46 3.15
N ALA A 22 -11.12 -16.29 3.45
CA ALA A 22 -9.79 -15.78 3.68
C ALA A 22 -9.40 -14.99 2.42
N SER A 23 -9.27 -13.67 2.56
CA SER A 23 -8.84 -12.82 1.45
C SER A 23 -7.50 -13.36 0.95
N ALA A 24 -7.39 -13.63 -0.35
CA ALA A 24 -6.13 -14.05 -0.94
C ALA A 24 -5.04 -13.04 -0.59
N ALA A 25 -3.81 -13.52 -0.40
CA ALA A 25 -2.67 -12.65 -0.15
C ALA A 25 -2.55 -11.63 -1.30
N PRO A 26 -2.31 -10.34 -1.00
CA PRO A 26 -2.07 -9.34 -2.02
C PRO A 26 -0.91 -9.74 -2.94
N PRO A 27 -0.95 -9.34 -4.22
CA PRO A 27 0.14 -9.59 -5.14
C PRO A 27 1.36 -8.73 -4.82
N ASN A 28 2.49 -9.03 -5.47
CA ASN A 28 3.64 -8.15 -5.46
C ASN A 28 3.31 -6.83 -6.21
N PRO A 29 3.79 -5.68 -5.71
CA PRO A 29 3.47 -4.39 -6.30
C PRO A 29 4.14 -4.24 -7.67
N ILE A 30 3.44 -3.62 -8.61
CA ILE A 30 3.97 -3.27 -9.94
C ILE A 30 4.27 -1.78 -9.94
N LEU A 31 5.52 -1.42 -9.64
CA LEU A 31 6.00 -0.05 -9.51
C LEU A 31 6.39 0.52 -10.88
N TYR A 32 6.00 1.78 -11.13
CA TYR A 32 6.44 2.52 -12.32
C TYR A 32 6.57 4.01 -12.02
N LEU A 33 7.53 4.64 -12.70
CA LEU A 33 7.78 6.08 -12.62
C LEU A 33 6.64 6.83 -13.32
N THR A 34 6.14 7.89 -12.70
CA THR A 34 5.07 8.73 -13.26
C THR A 34 5.54 10.11 -13.67
N SER A 35 6.44 10.72 -12.91
CA SER A 35 7.03 12.01 -13.25
C SER A 35 8.26 12.34 -12.41
N GLN A 36 8.98 13.37 -12.86
CA GLN A 36 10.05 14.01 -12.10
C GLN A 36 9.70 15.49 -11.88
N GLU A 37 9.95 15.99 -10.67
CA GLU A 37 9.59 17.36 -10.26
C GLU A 37 10.78 18.01 -9.54
N TYR A 38 11.25 19.16 -10.03
CA TYR A 38 12.30 19.95 -9.40
C TYR A 38 11.70 20.83 -8.31
N TYR A 39 12.34 20.87 -7.13
CA TYR A 39 11.90 21.74 -6.03
C TYR A 39 13.06 22.16 -5.14
N SER A 40 12.89 23.27 -4.41
CA SER A 40 13.86 23.75 -3.44
C SER A 40 13.33 23.55 -2.01
N ALA A 41 14.15 22.99 -1.13
CA ALA A 41 13.82 22.80 0.28
C ALA A 41 15.10 22.75 1.12
N GLY A 42 15.07 23.40 2.29
CA GLY A 42 16.22 23.40 3.21
C GLY A 42 17.49 24.03 2.62
N GLY A 43 17.36 25.04 1.76
CA GLY A 43 18.50 25.70 1.11
C GLY A 43 19.18 24.89 0.01
N LYS A 44 18.57 23.77 -0.41
CA LYS A 44 19.06 22.89 -1.48
C LYS A 44 18.00 22.72 -2.57
N ASN A 45 18.46 22.32 -3.76
CA ASN A 45 17.60 21.89 -4.84
C ASN A 45 17.54 20.36 -4.92
N TRP A 46 16.37 19.86 -5.30
CA TRP A 46 16.05 18.45 -5.29
C TRP A 46 15.28 18.07 -6.55
N VAL A 47 15.40 16.80 -6.93
CA VAL A 47 14.55 16.16 -7.94
C VAL A 47 13.71 15.11 -7.23
N ARG A 48 12.38 15.28 -7.25
CA ARG A 48 11.41 14.30 -6.75
C ARG A 48 11.06 13.34 -7.87
N HIS A 49 11.34 12.06 -7.66
CA HIS A 49 10.96 10.96 -8.54
C HIS A 49 9.64 10.37 -8.05
N ARG A 50 8.54 10.60 -8.77
CA ARG A 50 7.19 10.18 -8.37
C ARG A 50 6.86 8.84 -9.00
N TYR A 51 6.20 7.98 -8.24
CA TYR A 51 5.83 6.64 -8.66
C TYR A 51 4.38 6.35 -8.37
N ASP A 52 3.86 5.37 -9.10
CA ASP A 52 2.60 4.72 -8.81
C ASP A 52 2.80 3.19 -8.76
N VAL A 53 1.91 2.51 -8.07
CA VAL A 53 1.77 1.06 -8.04
C VAL A 53 0.54 0.70 -8.88
N PHE A 54 0.76 0.06 -10.02
CA PHE A 54 -0.27 -0.21 -11.02
C PHE A 54 -1.43 -1.03 -10.45
N ASN A 55 -1.11 -2.03 -9.61
CA ASN A 55 -2.06 -2.93 -8.98
C ASN A 55 -2.42 -2.54 -7.53
N LYS A 56 -2.36 -1.25 -7.18
CA LYS A 56 -2.63 -0.74 -5.82
C LYS A 56 -4.03 -1.07 -5.31
N ASP A 57 -5.00 -1.15 -6.20
CA ASP A 57 -6.40 -1.49 -5.97
C ASP A 57 -6.62 -2.96 -5.57
N GLN A 58 -5.59 -3.81 -5.69
CA GLN A 58 -5.61 -5.20 -5.21
C GLN A 58 -5.19 -5.32 -3.74
N TYR A 59 -4.76 -4.23 -3.09
CA TYR A 59 -4.40 -4.25 -1.67
C TYR A 59 -5.61 -3.90 -0.78
N PRO A 60 -5.84 -4.66 0.30
CA PRO A 60 -6.95 -4.39 1.22
C PRO A 60 -6.74 -3.08 1.97
N ALA A 61 -7.83 -2.33 2.20
CA ALA A 61 -7.78 -1.07 2.95
C ALA A 61 -7.21 -1.25 4.38
N ASP A 62 -7.50 -2.37 5.03
CA ASP A 62 -7.03 -2.69 6.38
C ASP A 62 -5.50 -2.76 6.48
N MET A 63 -4.78 -3.03 5.39
CA MET A 63 -3.32 -2.94 5.39
C MET A 63 -2.81 -1.52 5.60
N PHE A 64 -3.63 -0.50 5.36
CA PHE A 64 -3.26 0.90 5.47
C PHE A 64 -3.98 1.64 6.60
N ALA A 65 -4.82 0.95 7.36
CA ALA A 65 -5.47 1.50 8.54
C ALA A 65 -4.43 1.94 9.60
N ALA A 66 -4.79 2.93 10.42
CA ALA A 66 -3.97 3.33 11.56
C ALA A 66 -3.78 2.15 12.54
N ALA A 67 -2.56 1.93 12.99
CA ALA A 67 -2.21 0.82 13.87
C ALA A 67 -1.53 1.31 15.17
N PRO A 68 -2.29 1.92 16.10
CA PRO A 68 -1.74 2.45 17.35
C PRO A 68 -1.14 1.42 18.30
N SER A 69 -1.46 0.14 18.09
CA SER A 69 -0.90 -0.99 18.86
C SER A 69 0.47 -1.45 18.34
N LEU A 70 0.91 -0.98 17.17
CA LEU A 70 2.22 -1.29 16.61
C LEU A 70 3.22 -0.16 16.94
N PRO A 71 4.54 -0.43 16.93
CA PRO A 71 5.54 0.60 17.19
C PRO A 71 5.34 1.85 16.32
N PRO A 72 5.57 3.06 16.87
CA PRO A 72 5.33 4.30 16.15
C PRO A 72 6.33 4.49 15.00
N CYS A 73 5.95 5.30 14.02
CA CYS A 73 6.87 5.81 13.02
C CYS A 73 7.39 7.18 13.45
N GLY A 74 8.57 7.22 14.08
CA GLY A 74 9.06 8.44 14.73
C GLY A 74 8.08 8.90 15.81
N LEU A 75 7.55 10.12 15.68
CA LEU A 75 6.55 10.66 16.60
C LEU A 75 5.10 10.28 16.23
N ASN A 76 4.87 9.61 15.09
CA ASN A 76 3.53 9.21 14.67
C ASN A 76 3.13 7.88 15.32
N THR A 77 2.39 7.98 16.43
CA THR A 77 1.80 6.84 17.15
C THR A 77 0.64 6.18 16.41
N ASN A 78 0.01 6.88 15.46
CA ASN A 78 -1.09 6.37 14.63
C ASN A 78 -0.61 6.06 13.20
N SER A 79 0.64 5.62 13.06
CA SER A 79 1.19 5.23 11.75
C SER A 79 0.39 4.08 11.12
N SER A 80 0.43 4.03 9.79
CA SER A 80 -0.23 2.99 9.00
C SER A 80 0.25 1.60 9.42
N ARG A 81 -0.64 0.60 9.36
CA ARG A 81 -0.27 -0.81 9.58
C ARG A 81 0.86 -1.22 8.65
N SER A 82 0.81 -0.82 7.38
CA SER A 82 1.86 -1.11 6.40
C SER A 82 2.76 0.09 6.16
N TRP A 83 4.06 -0.18 6.05
CA TRP A 83 5.06 0.82 5.64
C TRP A 83 5.55 0.51 4.23
N VAL A 84 5.95 1.55 3.51
CA VAL A 84 6.48 1.45 2.15
C VAL A 84 7.87 2.05 2.12
N ASP A 85 8.86 1.24 1.79
CA ASP A 85 10.27 1.67 1.75
C ASP A 85 10.81 1.58 0.33
N PHE A 86 11.47 2.64 -0.13
CA PHE A 86 12.22 2.66 -1.39
C PHE A 86 13.64 2.17 -1.16
N PHE A 87 14.12 1.37 -2.10
CA PHE A 87 15.48 0.84 -2.11
C PHE A 87 16.14 1.05 -3.47
N ASP A 88 17.45 1.28 -3.42
CA ASP A 88 18.31 1.21 -4.58
C ASP A 88 18.31 -0.21 -5.16
N GLY A 89 17.97 -0.35 -6.44
CA GLY A 89 17.83 -1.63 -7.11
C GLY A 89 19.13 -2.41 -7.27
N ARG A 90 20.29 -1.75 -7.21
CA ARG A 90 21.60 -2.39 -7.35
C ARG A 90 22.20 -2.72 -5.99
N THR A 91 22.13 -1.79 -5.05
CA THR A 91 22.83 -1.93 -3.75
C THR A 91 21.93 -2.44 -2.63
N GLY A 92 20.60 -2.39 -2.79
CA GLY A 92 19.65 -2.70 -1.73
C GLY A 92 19.65 -1.68 -0.58
N LYS A 93 20.33 -0.53 -0.75
CA LYS A 93 20.34 0.54 0.23
C LYS A 93 18.96 1.20 0.30
N ARG A 94 18.40 1.35 1.50
CA ARG A 94 17.17 2.12 1.73
C ARG A 94 17.41 3.60 1.37
N LEU A 95 16.49 4.15 0.57
CA LEU A 95 16.53 5.52 0.06
C LEU A 95 15.57 6.42 0.83
N TYR A 96 14.33 5.97 1.00
CA TYR A 96 13.26 6.73 1.64
C TYR A 96 12.15 5.79 2.11
N GLY A 97 11.17 6.28 2.87
CA GLY A 97 9.98 5.49 3.14
C GLY A 97 8.82 6.28 3.71
N PHE A 98 7.64 5.68 3.58
CA PHE A 98 6.35 6.20 3.97
C PHE A 98 5.72 5.29 5.02
N CYS A 99 5.25 5.89 6.11
CA CYS A 99 4.55 5.21 7.18
C CYS A 99 3.19 5.83 7.49
N ALA A 100 2.78 6.83 6.71
CA ALA A 100 1.54 7.59 6.87
C ALA A 100 0.67 7.49 5.60
N LEU A 101 0.59 6.29 5.02
CA LEU A 101 -0.34 6.00 3.91
C LEU A 101 -1.64 5.47 4.51
N GLY A 102 -2.75 6.17 4.30
CA GLY A 102 -4.04 5.87 4.93
C GLY A 102 -4.95 4.97 4.08
N SER A 103 -4.62 4.78 2.80
CA SER A 103 -5.35 3.88 1.92
C SER A 103 -4.44 3.34 0.81
N PRO A 104 -4.87 2.26 0.12
CA PRO A 104 -4.16 1.74 -1.05
C PRO A 104 -3.98 2.79 -2.15
N GLN A 105 -4.92 3.74 -2.30
CA GLN A 105 -4.83 4.80 -3.31
C GLN A 105 -3.63 5.72 -3.09
N ASN A 106 -3.14 5.87 -1.85
CA ASN A 106 -1.94 6.67 -1.59
C ASN A 106 -0.65 6.04 -2.16
N LEU A 107 -0.66 4.75 -2.55
CA LEU A 107 0.44 4.14 -3.30
C LEU A 107 0.67 4.81 -4.66
N GLY A 108 -0.32 5.55 -5.20
CA GLY A 108 -0.16 6.35 -6.41
C GLY A 108 0.47 7.73 -6.21
N GLN A 109 0.94 8.03 -5.01
CA GLN A 109 1.48 9.34 -4.64
C GLN A 109 2.83 9.23 -3.92
N ILE A 110 3.49 8.09 -4.01
CA ILE A 110 4.78 7.81 -3.37
C ILE A 110 5.94 8.34 -4.21
N TRP A 111 7.06 8.60 -3.56
CA TRP A 111 8.22 9.22 -4.20
C TRP A 111 9.49 9.05 -3.37
N PHE A 112 10.64 9.29 -3.98
CA PHE A 112 11.87 9.64 -3.26
C PHE A 112 12.53 10.84 -3.94
N ALA A 113 13.49 11.48 -3.27
CA ALA A 113 14.19 12.62 -3.82
C ALA A 113 15.70 12.39 -3.86
N THR A 114 16.33 12.94 -4.88
CA THR A 114 17.79 13.07 -5.01
C THR A 114 18.15 14.54 -5.03
N GLU A 115 19.32 14.90 -4.51
CA GLU A 115 19.83 16.28 -4.62
C GLU A 115 20.12 16.59 -6.08
N GLU A 116 19.81 17.81 -6.54
CA GLU A 116 20.06 18.22 -7.92
C GLU A 116 21.57 18.06 -8.26
N GLY A 117 21.86 17.50 -9.44
CA GLY A 117 23.24 17.21 -9.87
C GLY A 117 23.80 15.86 -9.39
N THR A 118 23.10 15.14 -8.52
CA THR A 118 23.48 13.75 -8.16
C THR A 118 22.91 12.75 -9.16
N ILE A 119 23.68 11.70 -9.46
CA ILE A 119 23.24 10.61 -10.34
C ILE A 119 22.30 9.71 -9.53
N PRO A 120 21.01 9.55 -9.91
CA PRO A 120 20.12 8.63 -9.24
C PRO A 120 20.53 7.16 -9.51
N PRO A 121 20.13 6.21 -8.65
CA PRO A 121 20.27 4.78 -8.95
C PRO A 121 19.56 4.45 -10.27
N SER A 122 20.12 3.60 -11.14
CA SER A 122 19.45 3.28 -12.43
C SER A 122 18.03 2.71 -12.27
N TYR A 123 17.82 1.96 -11.19
CA TYR A 123 16.53 1.36 -10.86
C TYR A 123 16.28 1.45 -9.36
N VAL A 124 15.01 1.47 -8.99
CA VAL A 124 14.55 1.31 -7.61
C VAL A 124 13.51 0.21 -7.51
N TYR A 125 13.30 -0.30 -6.30
CA TYR A 125 12.11 -1.08 -5.95
C TYR A 125 11.53 -0.58 -4.63
N ILE A 126 10.29 -0.97 -4.35
CA ILE A 126 9.68 -0.80 -3.05
C ILE A 126 9.50 -2.13 -2.33
N GLU A 127 9.54 -2.09 -0.99
CA GLU A 127 8.95 -3.12 -0.14
C GLU A 127 7.76 -2.53 0.60
N ILE A 128 6.59 -3.15 0.45
CA ILE A 128 5.44 -2.92 1.34
C ILE A 128 5.57 -3.93 2.48
N THR A 129 5.82 -3.45 3.69
CA THR A 129 5.89 -4.28 4.89
C THR A 129 4.59 -4.17 5.66
N ASP A 130 3.79 -5.24 5.68
CA ASP A 130 2.67 -5.39 6.62
C ASP A 130 3.24 -5.74 7.99
N ARG A 131 3.24 -4.76 8.89
CA ARG A 131 3.86 -4.91 10.21
C ARG A 131 3.05 -5.77 11.17
N GLN A 132 1.77 -6.00 10.90
CA GLN A 132 0.93 -6.84 11.76
C GLN A 132 1.19 -8.32 11.50
N THR A 133 1.37 -8.69 10.23
CA THR A 133 1.63 -10.08 9.83
C THR A 133 3.11 -10.38 9.61
N ASN A 134 3.96 -9.33 9.62
CA ASN A 134 5.37 -9.38 9.25
C ASN A 134 5.61 -9.89 7.81
N THR A 135 4.65 -9.64 6.92
CA THR A 135 4.74 -10.02 5.50
C THR A 135 5.31 -8.88 4.67
N LYS A 136 6.15 -9.21 3.69
CA LYS A 136 6.76 -8.24 2.78
C LYS A 136 6.38 -8.53 1.34
N TYR A 137 6.00 -7.48 0.61
CA TYR A 137 5.70 -7.52 -0.81
C TYR A 137 6.71 -6.64 -1.54
N LYS A 138 7.54 -7.25 -2.38
CA LYS A 138 8.62 -6.57 -3.12
C LYS A 138 8.19 -6.32 -4.56
N SER A 139 8.39 -5.11 -5.05
CA SER A 139 8.04 -4.77 -6.44
C SER A 139 9.02 -5.33 -7.47
N ASN A 140 8.66 -5.19 -8.75
CA ASN A 140 9.63 -5.13 -9.84
C ASN A 140 10.64 -3.99 -9.63
N LEU A 141 11.72 -4.03 -10.43
CA LEU A 141 12.58 -2.87 -10.63
C LEU A 141 11.87 -1.85 -11.53
N ALA A 142 11.92 -0.59 -11.15
CA ALA A 142 11.38 0.54 -11.90
C ALA A 142 12.51 1.54 -12.20
N ASP A 143 12.48 2.12 -13.40
CA ASP A 143 13.42 3.16 -13.82
C ASP A 143 13.31 4.42 -12.96
N THR A 144 14.42 5.16 -12.83
CA THR A 144 14.44 6.46 -12.15
C THR A 144 14.60 7.63 -13.12
N SER A 145 14.59 7.36 -14.42
CA SER A 145 14.69 8.35 -15.50
C SER A 145 13.57 8.13 -16.49
N MET A 146 13.00 9.22 -16.99
CA MET A 146 12.04 9.22 -18.09
C MET A 146 12.73 9.09 -19.45
#